data_AF-A0AAU0TQC5-F1
#
_entry.id   AF-A0AAU0TQC5-F1
#
_cell.length_a   1.000
_cell.length_b   1.000
_cell.length_c   1.000
_cell.angle_alpha   90.00
_cell.angle_beta   90.00
_cell.angle_gamma   90.00
#
_symmetry.space_group_name_H-M   'P 1'
#
loop_
_entity.id
_entity.type
_entity.pdbx_description
1 polymer ?
#
loop_
_entity_poly.entity_id
_entity_poly.type
_entity_poly.pdbx_seq_one_letter_code
_entity_poly.pdbx_strand_id
1 'polypeptide(L)' 'MDARQRLVQNPEARADILLMHFNKIIGHPSEADLSYHPEPGADTSAEGLIRTAKEWRETNGLAGFKPRFRV' A
#
# COMPACT_ATOMS: atom_id res chain seq x y z
N MET A 1 -7.83 -12.64 25.59
CA MET A 1 -7.17 -13.10 24.36
C MET A 1 -6.17 -12.05 23.92
N ASP A 2 -4.93 -12.48 23.63
CA ASP A 2 -3.85 -11.59 23.16
C ASP A 2 -4.22 -10.96 21.80
N ALA A 3 -3.83 -9.70 21.60
CA ALA A 3 -4.03 -8.96 20.36
C ALA A 3 -3.40 -9.68 19.16
N ARG A 4 -2.27 -10.37 19.36
CA ARG A 4 -1.65 -11.21 18.31
C ARG A 4 -2.54 -12.38 17.90
N GLN A 5 -3.29 -12.94 18.84
CA GLN A 5 -4.15 -14.11 18.60
C GLN A 5 -5.47 -13.74 17.91
N ARG A 6 -5.93 -12.48 18.05
CA ARG A 6 -7.08 -11.94 17.30
C ARG A 6 -6.81 -11.75 15.81
N LEU A 7 -5.59 -11.33 15.44
CA LEU A 7 -5.21 -11.10 14.04
C LEU A 7 -5.03 -12.38 13.23
N VAL A 8 -4.70 -13.49 13.90
CA VAL A 8 -4.54 -14.79 13.26
C VAL A 8 -5.90 -15.43 12.93
N GLN A 9 -6.93 -15.15 13.74
CA GLN A 9 -8.24 -15.80 13.63
C GLN A 9 -9.28 -14.98 12.84
N ASN A 10 -9.02 -13.69 12.60
CA ASN A 10 -9.89 -12.84 11.78
C ASN A 10 -9.11 -12.28 10.58
N PRO A 11 -9.23 -12.88 9.39
CA PRO A 11 -8.52 -12.43 8.19
C PRO A 11 -8.96 -11.03 7.72
N GLU A 12 -10.22 -10.64 7.96
CA GLU A 12 -10.73 -9.30 7.61
C GLU A 12 -10.05 -8.24 8.47
N ALA A 13 -10.01 -8.43 9.79
CA ALA A 13 -9.32 -7.51 10.70
C ALA A 13 -7.83 -7.38 10.38
N ARG A 14 -7.19 -8.47 9.90
CA ARG A 14 -5.82 -8.43 9.43
C ARG A 14 -5.69 -7.63 8.13
N ALA A 15 -6.60 -7.80 7.19
CA ALA A 15 -6.63 -7.05 5.94
C ALA A 15 -6.78 -5.55 6.21
N ASP A 16 -7.72 -5.15 7.09
CA ASP A 16 -7.95 -3.76 7.47
C ASP A 16 -6.68 -3.10 8.03
N ILE A 17 -5.98 -3.78 8.93
CA ILE A 17 -4.74 -3.24 9.53
C ILE A 17 -3.64 -3.06 8.48
N LEU A 18 -3.51 -4.01 7.55
CA LEU A 18 -2.53 -3.92 6.47
C LEU A 18 -2.89 -2.79 5.50
N LEU A 19 -4.17 -2.61 5.20
CA LEU A 19 -4.67 -1.53 4.34
C LEU A 19 -4.46 -0.16 4.98
N MET A 20 -4.81 0.01 6.25
CA MET A 20 -4.55 1.24 7.00
C MET A 20 -3.05 1.56 7.05
N HIS A 21 -2.22 0.53 7.24
CA HIS A 21 -0.77 0.71 7.22
C HIS A 21 -0.27 1.13 5.84
N PHE A 22 -0.77 0.49 4.78
CA PHE A 22 -0.48 0.84 3.39
C PHE A 22 -0.80 2.31 3.10
N ASN A 23 -2.04 2.77 3.35
CA ASN A 23 -2.46 4.15 3.13
C ASN A 23 -1.53 5.15 3.83
N LYS A 24 -1.16 4.86 5.08
CA LYS A 24 -0.25 5.69 5.88
C LYS A 24 1.15 5.79 5.28
N ILE A 25 1.72 4.70 4.76
CA ILE A 25 3.12 4.71 4.28
C ILE A 25 3.24 5.22 2.84
N ILE A 26 2.24 4.99 1.98
CA ILE A 26 2.28 5.50 0.60
C ILE A 26 2.00 7.00 0.57
N GLY A 27 1.06 7.47 1.41
CA GLY A 27 0.62 8.86 1.48
C GLY A 27 -0.14 9.36 0.24
N HIS A 28 -0.52 8.47 -0.68
CA HIS A 28 -1.27 8.82 -1.88
C HIS A 28 -2.71 9.20 -1.52
N PRO A 29 -3.27 10.29 -2.09
CA PRO A 29 -4.60 10.79 -1.72
C PRO A 29 -5.73 9.81 -2.04
N SER A 30 -5.58 8.96 -3.07
CA SER A 30 -6.54 7.91 -3.39
C SER A 30 -6.50 6.70 -2.44
N GLU A 31 -5.57 6.64 -1.49
CA GLU A 31 -5.59 5.64 -0.42
C GLU A 31 -5.85 4.18 -0.90
N ALA A 32 -6.88 3.53 -0.35
CA ALA A 32 -7.29 2.17 -0.67
C ALA A 32 -7.90 2.06 -2.07
N ASP A 33 -8.40 3.15 -2.65
CA ASP A 33 -9.03 3.16 -3.97
C ASP A 33 -8.04 2.74 -5.06
N LEU A 34 -6.74 2.97 -4.85
CA LEU A 34 -5.70 2.47 -5.75
C LEU A 34 -5.77 0.95 -5.96
N SER A 35 -6.21 0.19 -4.95
CA SER A 35 -6.37 -1.26 -5.03
C SER A 35 -7.80 -1.73 -5.27
N TYR A 36 -8.81 -1.03 -4.75
CA TYR A 36 -10.22 -1.46 -4.83
C TYR A 36 -10.97 -0.89 -6.04
N HIS A 37 -10.54 0.29 -6.52
CA HIS A 37 -11.20 1.03 -7.59
C HIS A 37 -10.19 1.48 -8.65
N PRO A 38 -9.51 0.54 -9.32
CA PRO A 38 -8.53 0.87 -10.35
C PRO A 38 -9.21 1.51 -11.57
N GLU A 39 -8.50 2.43 -12.22
CA GLU A 39 -8.90 2.96 -13.52
C GLU A 39 -9.01 1.85 -14.57
N PRO A 40 -9.90 1.98 -15.58
CA PRO A 40 -10.00 1.00 -16.65
C PRO A 40 -8.65 0.76 -17.35
N GLY A 41 -8.20 -0.49 -17.35
CA GLY A 41 -6.92 -0.89 -17.95
C GLY A 41 -5.69 -0.71 -17.06
N ALA A 42 -5.85 -0.29 -15.80
CA ALA A 42 -4.75 -0.24 -14.84
C ALA A 42 -4.20 -1.64 -14.54
N ASP A 43 -2.90 -1.68 -14.27
CA ASP A 43 -2.22 -2.88 -13.79
C ASP A 43 -2.56 -3.11 -12.31
N THR A 44 -3.46 -4.07 -12.06
CA THR A 44 -3.97 -4.41 -10.72
C THR A 44 -3.09 -5.40 -9.96
N SER A 45 -1.90 -5.72 -10.50
CA SER A 45 -0.88 -6.47 -9.75
C SER A 45 -0.29 -5.65 -8.60
N ALA A 46 0.37 -6.33 -7.67
CA ALA A 46 1.13 -5.65 -6.62
C ALA A 46 2.24 -4.77 -7.22
N GLU A 47 2.89 -5.23 -8.29
CA GLU A 47 3.90 -4.47 -9.03
C GLU A 47 3.32 -3.20 -9.65
N GLY A 48 2.14 -3.28 -10.25
CA GLY A 48 1.41 -2.14 -10.80
C GLY A 48 1.08 -1.09 -9.75
N LEU A 49 0.50 -1.53 -8.63
CA LEU A 49 0.16 -0.67 -7.50
C LEU A 49 1.39 0.05 -6.93
N ILE A 50 2.50 -0.68 -6.74
CA ILE A 50 3.74 -0.09 -6.23
C ILE A 50 4.36 0.88 -7.24
N ARG A 51 4.23 0.61 -8.55
CA ARG A 51 4.68 1.53 -9.60
C ARG A 51 3.89 2.85 -9.55
N THR A 52 2.56 2.78 -9.49
CA THR A 52 1.71 3.98 -9.35
C THR A 52 2.08 4.80 -8.10
N ALA A 53 2.27 4.13 -6.96
CA ALA A 53 2.68 4.80 -5.73
C ALA A 53 4.08 5.46 -5.85
N LYS A 54 5.04 4.83 -6.54
CA LYS A 54 6.37 5.40 -6.79
C LYS A 54 6.28 6.66 -7.66
N GLU A 55 5.62 6.57 -8.81
CA GLU A 55 5.49 7.65 -9.78
C GLU A 55 4.83 8.88 -9.17
N TRP A 56 3.79 8.68 -8.36
CA TRP A 56 3.14 9.78 -7.64
C TRP A 56 4.09 10.44 -6.64
N ARG A 57 4.82 9.67 -5.83
CA ARG A 57 5.77 10.22 -4.86
C ARG A 57 6.87 11.01 -5.56
N GLU A 58 7.43 10.49 -6.64
CA GLU A 58 8.46 11.15 -7.45
C GLU A 58 7.93 12.47 -8.04
N THR A 59 6.72 12.46 -8.61
CA THR A 59 6.08 13.66 -9.18
C THR A 59 5.83 14.75 -8.12
N ASN A 60 5.61 14.37 -6.86
CA ASN A 60 5.41 15.28 -5.73
C ASN A 60 6.70 15.63 -4.97
N GLY A 61 7.87 15.23 -5.48
CA GLY A 61 9.16 15.50 -4.82
C GLY A 61 9.35 14.76 -3.49
N LEU A 62 8.60 13.69 -3.25
CA LEU A 62 8.68 12.88 -2.04
C LEU A 62 9.70 11.74 -2.22
N ALA A 63 10.40 11.39 -1.15
CA ALA A 63 11.36 10.29 -1.18
C ALA A 63 10.70 8.95 -1.55
N GLY A 64 11.30 8.20 -2.49
CA GLY A 64 10.85 6.87 -2.88
C GLY A 64 11.21 5.75 -1.89
N PHE A 65 11.08 4.50 -2.32
CA PHE A 65 11.45 3.34 -1.53
C PHE A 65 12.96 3.25 -1.30
N LYS A 66 13.36 2.65 -0.17
CA LYS A 66 14.78 2.43 0.14
C LYS A 66 15.41 1.58 -0.98
N PRO A 67 16.61 1.94 -1.47
CA PRO A 67 17.35 1.08 -2.39
C PRO A 67 17.70 -0.23 -1.69
N ARG A 68 17.76 -1.32 -2.47
CA ARG A 68 18.05 -2.66 -1.95
C ARG A 68 19.42 -2.76 -1.28
N PHE A 69 20.38 -1.95 -1.74
CA PHE A 69 21.69 -1.77 -1.12
C PHE A 69 21.94 -0.28 -0.96
N ARG A 70 22.41 0.13 0.21
CA ARG A 70 23.08 1.42 0.37
C ARG A 70 24.57 1.14 0.20
N VAL A 71 25.17 1.72 -0.83
CA VAL A 71 26.62 1.87 -0.92
C VAL A 71 27.10 2.87 0.13
#